data_AF-A0A7K2WP96-F1
#
_entry.id   AF-A0A7K2WP96-F1
#
_cell.length_a   1.000
_cell.length_b   1.000
_cell.length_c   1.000
_cell.angle_alpha   90.00
_cell.angle_beta   90.00
_cell.angle_gamma   90.00
#
_symmetry.space_group_name_H-M   'P 1'
#
loop_
_entity.id
_entity.type
_entity.pdbx_description
1 polymer ?
#
loop_
_entity_poly.entity_id
_entity_poly.type
_entity_poly.pdbx_seq_one_letter_code
_entity_poly.pdbx_strand_id
1 'polypeptide(L)'
;MNAEASWDLFDSAAYVDHNYRFLRSDDARILHLVRDHFSDYFRSFREKSGGPVPGTGAPAPGTGGPVHGIDVGAGANLYPALSMLPWCDTITLFERSAANIAYLEGQRPHYDAHWDEFWDVLRGRDAYRELAEDDDPRVVFRKTVEVAQGDLFSLDRFRGRWSLGTMFFVAESMSTSHREFETGVERFLRALAPGAPFAAAFMEGSQGYKVGERFFPACSVTGTEIRAALAPYAEEDVTVTPIGMPGGALRPGYEGMIVACGRRNSVR
;
A
#
# COMPACT_ATOMS: atom_id res chain seq x y z
N MET A 1 -7.68 20.35 -2.08
CA MET A 1 -7.67 18.90 -1.79
C MET A 1 -8.86 18.32 -2.48
N ASN A 2 -8.78 17.09 -2.98
CA ASN A 2 -9.94 16.36 -3.48
C ASN A 2 -10.90 15.92 -2.34
N ALA A 3 -10.86 16.62 -1.21
CA ALA A 3 -11.68 16.37 -0.04
C ALA A 3 -13.17 16.69 -0.27
N GLU A 4 -13.47 17.46 -1.32
CA GLU A 4 -14.84 17.86 -1.69
C GLU A 4 -15.56 16.79 -2.55
N ALA A 5 -14.82 15.80 -3.07
CA ALA A 5 -15.46 14.66 -3.74
C ALA A 5 -16.29 13.83 -2.74
N SER A 6 -17.39 13.26 -3.23
CA SER A 6 -18.32 12.46 -2.43
C SER A 6 -17.77 11.05 -2.15
N TRP A 7 -16.66 10.95 -1.44
CA TRP A 7 -15.99 9.69 -1.09
C TRP A 7 -16.90 8.71 -0.34
N ASP A 8 -17.85 9.19 0.45
CA ASP A 8 -18.82 8.33 1.16
C ASP A 8 -19.89 7.73 0.24
N LEU A 9 -19.96 8.19 -1.02
CA LEU A 9 -20.81 7.62 -2.06
C LEU A 9 -20.02 6.73 -3.03
N PHE A 10 -18.80 6.34 -2.65
CA PHE A 10 -17.97 5.42 -3.40
C PHE A 10 -18.56 4.01 -3.34
N ASP A 11 -18.83 3.43 -4.50
CA ASP A 11 -19.37 2.07 -4.61
C ASP A 11 -18.22 1.06 -4.58
N SER A 12 -17.85 0.61 -3.38
CA SER A 12 -16.76 -0.35 -3.17
C SER A 12 -16.99 -1.66 -3.91
N ALA A 13 -18.24 -2.15 -3.98
CA ALA A 13 -18.56 -3.41 -4.65
C ALA A 13 -18.36 -3.29 -6.17
N ALA A 14 -18.88 -2.23 -6.80
CA ALA A 14 -18.65 -1.98 -8.22
C ALA A 14 -17.17 -1.73 -8.54
N TYR A 15 -16.45 -1.05 -7.64
CA TYR A 15 -15.02 -0.81 -7.82
C TYR A 15 -14.21 -2.11 -7.76
N VAL A 16 -14.50 -3.00 -6.81
CA VAL A 16 -13.85 -4.32 -6.70
C VAL A 16 -14.19 -5.18 -7.90
N ASP A 17 -15.47 -5.24 -8.31
CA ASP A 17 -15.88 -6.04 -9.46
C ASP A 17 -15.16 -5.59 -10.76
N HIS A 18 -14.95 -4.28 -10.92
CA HIS A 18 -14.25 -3.74 -12.08
C HIS A 18 -12.72 -3.92 -12.03
N ASN A 19 -12.09 -3.74 -10.86
CA ASN A 19 -10.63 -3.62 -10.76
C ASN A 19 -9.95 -4.87 -10.20
N TYR A 20 -10.60 -5.59 -9.27
CA TYR A 20 -9.96 -6.64 -8.46
C TYR A 20 -10.69 -7.98 -8.48
N ARG A 21 -11.76 -8.12 -9.28
CA ARG A 21 -12.49 -9.39 -9.43
C ARG A 21 -11.59 -10.53 -9.90
N PHE A 22 -10.60 -10.20 -10.72
CA PHE A 22 -9.58 -11.11 -11.24
C PHE A 22 -8.23 -10.42 -11.16
N LEU A 23 -7.17 -11.20 -10.96
CA LEU A 23 -5.82 -10.68 -10.98
C LEU A 23 -5.44 -10.20 -12.39
N ARG A 24 -5.23 -8.90 -12.53
CA ARG A 24 -4.74 -8.30 -13.76
C ARG A 24 -3.21 -8.38 -13.83
N SER A 25 -2.65 -8.39 -15.03
CA SER A 25 -1.20 -8.53 -15.25
C SER A 25 -0.38 -7.39 -14.64
N ASP A 26 -0.96 -6.20 -14.63
CA ASP A 26 -0.36 -4.99 -14.06
C ASP A 26 -0.35 -5.06 -12.53
N ASP A 27 -1.45 -5.44 -11.89
CA ASP A 27 -1.50 -5.73 -10.45
C ASP A 27 -0.55 -6.87 -10.06
N ALA A 28 -0.46 -7.95 -10.85
CA ALA A 28 0.47 -9.04 -10.60
C ALA A 28 1.93 -8.57 -10.60
N ARG A 29 2.29 -7.70 -11.56
CA ARG A 29 3.64 -7.13 -11.65
C ARG A 29 3.95 -6.21 -10.47
N ILE A 30 2.99 -5.38 -10.05
CA ILE A 30 3.07 -4.57 -8.84
C ILE A 30 3.35 -5.48 -7.63
N LEU A 31 2.53 -6.52 -7.47
CA LEU A 31 2.60 -7.41 -6.32
C LEU A 31 3.92 -8.19 -6.27
N HIS A 32 4.47 -8.61 -7.42
CA HIS A 32 5.82 -9.19 -7.49
C HIS A 32 6.92 -8.26 -6.96
N LEU A 33 6.91 -6.99 -7.36
CA LEU A 33 7.91 -6.01 -6.93
C LEU A 33 7.82 -5.75 -5.42
N VAL A 34 6.60 -5.62 -4.90
CA VAL A 34 6.34 -5.35 -3.48
C VAL A 34 6.72 -6.55 -2.62
N ARG A 35 6.29 -7.75 -3.02
CA ARG A 35 6.63 -9.03 -2.39
C ARG A 35 8.13 -9.20 -2.24
N ASP A 36 8.86 -8.96 -3.34
CA ASP A 36 10.31 -9.14 -3.39
C ASP A 36 11.02 -8.09 -2.55
N HIS A 37 10.61 -6.83 -2.64
CA HIS A 37 11.16 -5.73 -1.83
C HIS A 37 11.11 -6.01 -0.34
N PHE A 38 9.93 -6.35 0.18
CA PHE A 38 9.77 -6.61 1.61
C PHE A 38 10.44 -7.93 2.03
N SER A 39 10.37 -8.99 1.22
CA SER A 39 11.07 -10.25 1.50
C SER A 39 12.59 -10.04 1.60
N ASP A 40 13.16 -9.28 0.66
CA ASP A 40 14.60 -8.97 0.64
C ASP A 40 15.00 -8.08 1.81
N TYR A 41 14.17 -7.09 2.17
CA TYR A 41 14.39 -6.24 3.33
C TYR A 41 14.49 -7.06 4.63
N PHE A 42 13.48 -7.89 4.91
CA PHE A 42 13.43 -8.68 6.14
C PHE A 42 14.48 -9.79 6.17
N ARG A 43 14.83 -10.38 5.00
CA ARG A 43 15.98 -11.28 4.90
C ARG A 43 17.29 -10.58 5.26
N SER A 44 17.56 -9.39 4.68
CA SER A 44 18.79 -8.64 4.97
C SER A 44 18.86 -8.22 6.44
N PHE A 45 17.72 -7.83 7.02
CA PHE A 45 17.65 -7.52 8.45
C PHE A 45 18.02 -8.71 9.32
N ARG A 46 17.48 -9.91 9.01
CA ARG A 46 17.82 -11.16 9.70
C ARG A 46 19.32 -11.45 9.66
N GLU A 47 19.92 -11.36 8.48
CA GLU A 47 21.36 -11.62 8.28
C GLU A 47 22.25 -10.66 9.08
N LYS A 48 21.86 -9.38 9.18
CA LYS A 48 22.61 -8.36 9.91
C LYS A 48 22.40 -8.41 11.43
N SER A 49 21.21 -8.79 11.88
CA SER A 49 20.85 -8.81 13.31
C SER A 49 21.19 -10.14 13.99
N GLY A 50 21.38 -11.23 13.23
CA GLY A 50 21.66 -12.56 13.77
C GLY A 50 20.47 -13.20 14.53
N GLY A 51 19.30 -12.58 14.50
CA GLY A 51 18.07 -13.02 15.19
C GLY A 51 16.96 -13.47 14.23
N PRO A 52 15.82 -13.97 14.74
CA PRO A 52 14.68 -14.41 13.91
C PRO A 52 13.99 -13.26 13.15
N VAL A 53 13.18 -13.60 12.13
CA VAL A 53 12.42 -12.62 11.33
C VAL A 53 11.26 -12.04 12.17
N PRO A 54 11.04 -10.72 12.17
CA PRO A 54 9.87 -10.08 12.79
C PRO A 54 8.54 -10.68 12.29
N GLY A 55 7.54 -10.81 13.17
CA GLY A 55 6.27 -11.54 12.90
C GLY A 55 6.19 -12.94 13.55
N THR A 56 7.28 -13.44 14.13
CA THR A 56 7.32 -14.66 14.98
C THR A 56 7.52 -14.34 16.48
N GLY A 57 7.19 -13.11 16.89
CA GLY A 57 7.52 -12.56 18.21
C GLY A 57 8.93 -11.95 18.31
N ALA A 58 9.65 -11.81 17.18
CA ALA A 58 10.95 -11.15 17.10
C ALA A 58 10.81 -9.62 16.97
N PRO A 59 11.73 -8.84 17.57
CA PRO A 59 11.67 -7.38 17.54
C PRO A 59 11.87 -6.81 16.13
N ALA A 60 11.09 -5.78 15.80
CA ALA A 60 11.11 -5.07 14.55
C ALA A 60 12.42 -4.30 14.32
N PRO A 61 12.81 -4.08 13.05
CA PRO A 61 14.00 -3.33 12.69
C PRO A 61 13.96 -1.91 13.24
N GLY A 62 14.95 -1.57 14.07
CA GLY A 62 15.13 -0.22 14.62
C GLY A 62 14.26 0.13 15.84
N THR A 63 13.33 -0.72 16.29
CA THR A 63 12.46 -0.39 17.44
C THR A 63 12.52 -1.40 18.59
N GLY A 64 13.01 -2.63 18.39
CA GLY A 64 13.10 -3.60 19.49
C GLY A 64 11.76 -4.19 19.95
N GLY A 65 10.65 -3.90 19.24
CA GLY A 65 9.28 -4.25 19.64
C GLY A 65 8.42 -4.78 18.47
N PRO A 66 7.10 -4.90 18.63
CA PRO A 66 6.22 -5.43 17.56
C PRO A 66 6.25 -4.58 16.28
N VAL A 67 6.02 -5.23 15.14
CA VAL A 67 5.95 -4.63 13.80
C VAL A 67 4.52 -4.17 13.54
N HIS A 68 4.32 -2.85 13.48
CA HIS A 68 3.05 -2.26 13.11
C HIS A 68 3.08 -1.76 11.66
N GLY A 69 2.28 -2.36 10.79
CA GLY A 69 2.08 -1.95 9.40
C GLY A 69 0.92 -0.96 9.23
N ILE A 70 0.97 -0.15 8.18
CA ILE A 70 -0.15 0.69 7.76
C ILE A 70 -0.36 0.60 6.25
N ASP A 71 -1.61 0.47 5.82
CA ASP A 71 -2.02 0.70 4.43
C ASP A 71 -2.87 1.99 4.39
N VAL A 72 -2.30 3.04 3.82
CA VAL A 72 -2.94 4.36 3.79
C VAL A 72 -3.80 4.50 2.55
N GLY A 73 -5.08 4.85 2.76
CA GLY A 73 -6.11 4.92 1.72
C GLY A 73 -6.39 3.57 1.10
N ALA A 74 -6.54 2.53 1.93
CA ALA A 74 -6.76 1.16 1.53
C ALA A 74 -7.94 1.00 0.54
N GLY A 75 -8.94 1.88 0.63
CA GLY A 75 -10.12 1.84 -0.23
C GLY A 75 -10.81 0.49 -0.13
N ALA A 76 -11.12 -0.12 -1.27
CA ALA A 76 -11.65 -1.48 -1.36
C ALA A 76 -10.59 -2.50 -1.84
N ASN A 77 -9.30 -2.21 -1.64
CA ASN A 77 -8.18 -3.04 -2.07
C ASN A 77 -7.51 -3.74 -0.88
N LEU A 78 -7.35 -5.07 -0.93
CA LEU A 78 -6.71 -5.82 0.15
C LEU A 78 -5.27 -6.24 -0.16
N TYR A 79 -4.84 -6.25 -1.42
CA TYR A 79 -3.54 -6.82 -1.76
C TYR A 79 -2.33 -6.08 -1.16
N PRO A 80 -2.34 -4.75 -0.91
CA PRO A 80 -1.24 -4.10 -0.21
C PRO A 80 -1.08 -4.65 1.21
N ALA A 81 -2.19 -4.83 1.94
CA ALA A 81 -2.19 -5.42 3.27
C ALA A 81 -1.80 -6.90 3.27
N LEU A 82 -2.30 -7.69 2.31
CA LEU A 82 -1.87 -9.09 2.13
C LEU A 82 -0.35 -9.18 1.94
N SER A 83 0.24 -8.24 1.19
CA SER A 83 1.68 -8.20 1.00
C SER A 83 2.43 -8.06 2.31
N MET A 84 1.89 -7.39 3.32
CA MET A 84 2.54 -7.12 4.61
C MET A 84 2.38 -8.24 5.67
N LEU A 85 1.48 -9.21 5.44
CA LEU A 85 1.05 -10.17 6.47
C LEU A 85 2.18 -10.95 7.16
N PRO A 86 3.21 -11.48 6.47
CA PRO A 86 4.20 -12.32 7.14
C PRO A 86 5.07 -11.61 8.18
N TRP A 87 5.09 -10.28 8.16
CA TRP A 87 6.04 -9.51 8.97
C TRP A 87 5.37 -8.64 10.02
N CYS A 88 4.07 -8.40 9.93
CA CYS A 88 3.35 -7.51 10.83
C CYS A 88 2.65 -8.26 11.96
N ASP A 89 2.81 -7.76 13.19
CA ASP A 89 1.96 -8.14 14.32
C ASP A 89 0.58 -7.48 14.22
N THR A 90 0.53 -6.28 13.63
CA THR A 90 -0.73 -5.57 13.36
C THR A 90 -0.61 -4.76 12.08
N ILE A 91 -1.68 -4.71 11.28
CA ILE A 91 -1.79 -3.87 10.08
C ILE A 91 -3.01 -2.96 10.24
N THR A 92 -2.80 -1.65 10.18
CA THR A 92 -3.89 -0.67 10.13
C THR A 92 -4.29 -0.41 8.68
N LEU A 93 -5.51 -0.77 8.28
CA LEU A 93 -6.14 -0.27 7.06
C LEU A 93 -6.72 1.11 7.35
N PHE A 94 -6.03 2.15 6.90
CA PHE A 94 -6.35 3.53 7.23
C PHE A 94 -7.13 4.17 6.09
N GLU A 95 -8.45 4.31 6.24
CA GLU A 95 -9.34 4.66 5.14
C GLU A 95 -10.26 5.85 5.50
N ARG A 96 -10.53 6.71 4.51
CA ARG A 96 -11.33 7.92 4.71
C ARG A 96 -12.83 7.64 4.63
N SER A 97 -13.25 6.95 3.57
CA SER A 97 -14.65 6.79 3.21
C SER A 97 -15.36 5.83 4.16
N ALA A 98 -16.52 6.25 4.68
CA ALA A 98 -17.35 5.37 5.50
C ALA A 98 -17.82 4.13 4.73
N ALA A 99 -18.06 4.25 3.41
CA ALA A 99 -18.44 3.14 2.55
C ALA A 99 -17.30 2.12 2.39
N ASN A 100 -16.08 2.59 2.14
CA ASN A 100 -14.91 1.71 2.07
C ASN A 100 -14.62 1.06 3.42
N ILE A 101 -14.75 1.78 4.54
CA ILE A 101 -14.62 1.20 5.89
C ILE A 101 -15.61 0.06 6.10
N ALA A 102 -16.89 0.27 5.73
CA ALA A 102 -17.91 -0.77 5.86
C ALA A 102 -17.56 -2.01 5.01
N TYR A 103 -17.01 -1.81 3.81
CA TYR A 103 -16.49 -2.89 2.98
C TYR A 103 -15.32 -3.62 3.66
N LEU A 104 -14.30 -2.89 4.14
CA LEU A 104 -13.11 -3.46 4.78
C LEU A 104 -13.46 -4.24 6.05
N GLU A 105 -14.36 -3.72 6.90
CA GLU A 105 -14.87 -4.44 8.07
C GLU A 105 -15.68 -5.67 7.68
N GLY A 106 -16.35 -5.67 6.53
CA GLY A 106 -17.00 -6.86 5.98
C GLY A 106 -16.01 -7.93 5.52
N GLN A 107 -14.86 -7.53 4.97
CA GLN A 107 -13.80 -8.45 4.53
C GLN A 107 -12.93 -8.97 5.68
N ARG A 108 -12.79 -8.21 6.78
CA ARG A 108 -11.86 -8.53 7.87
C ARG A 108 -12.06 -9.90 8.52
N PRO A 109 -13.29 -10.37 8.82
CA PRO A 109 -13.50 -11.69 9.41
C PRO A 109 -13.09 -12.84 8.49
N HIS A 110 -13.27 -12.67 7.18
CA HIS A 110 -13.01 -13.66 6.15
C HIS A 110 -13.10 -13.00 4.77
N TYR A 111 -11.97 -12.61 4.18
CA TYR A 111 -11.98 -11.93 2.89
C TYR A 111 -12.42 -12.88 1.76
N ASP A 112 -12.99 -12.31 0.70
CA ASP A 112 -13.58 -13.07 -0.41
C ASP A 112 -12.56 -13.93 -1.19
N ALA A 113 -13.05 -14.99 -1.85
CA ALA A 113 -12.22 -15.97 -2.58
C ALA A 113 -11.37 -15.37 -3.72
N HIS A 114 -11.81 -14.29 -4.36
CA HIS A 114 -11.06 -13.70 -5.47
C HIS A 114 -9.70 -13.12 -5.05
N TRP A 115 -9.54 -12.77 -3.77
CA TRP A 115 -8.24 -12.33 -3.23
C TRP A 115 -7.19 -13.45 -3.19
N ASP A 116 -7.59 -14.73 -3.34
CA ASP A 116 -6.65 -15.85 -3.37
C ASP A 116 -5.71 -15.79 -4.59
N GLU A 117 -6.16 -15.25 -5.73
CA GLU A 117 -5.30 -15.06 -6.90
C GLU A 117 -4.13 -14.12 -6.59
N PHE A 118 -4.36 -13.10 -5.76
CA PHE A 118 -3.33 -12.17 -5.30
C PHE A 118 -2.41 -12.82 -4.26
N TRP A 119 -2.98 -13.59 -3.33
CA TRP A 119 -2.18 -14.35 -2.36
C TRP A 119 -1.25 -15.35 -3.05
N ASP A 120 -1.70 -16.01 -4.12
CA ASP A 120 -0.92 -16.99 -4.88
C ASP A 120 0.35 -16.40 -5.49
N VAL A 121 0.30 -15.14 -5.93
CA VAL A 121 1.49 -14.40 -6.37
C VAL A 121 2.46 -14.18 -5.21
N LEU A 122 1.96 -13.84 -4.03
CA LEU A 122 2.76 -13.63 -2.82
C LEU A 122 3.46 -14.92 -2.36
N ARG A 123 2.79 -16.08 -2.48
CA ARG A 123 3.35 -17.42 -2.21
C ARG A 123 4.57 -17.79 -3.08
N GLY A 124 4.96 -16.96 -4.04
CA GLY A 124 6.25 -17.12 -4.73
C GLY A 124 7.49 -16.94 -3.84
N ARG A 125 7.36 -16.48 -2.59
CA ARG A 125 8.47 -16.34 -1.62
C ARG A 125 8.18 -17.15 -0.35
N ASP A 126 9.26 -17.67 0.26
CA ASP A 126 9.18 -18.63 1.38
C ASP A 126 8.34 -18.12 2.55
N ALA A 127 8.52 -16.87 3.00
CA ALA A 127 7.79 -16.31 4.13
C ALA A 127 6.26 -16.35 3.98
N TYR A 128 5.75 -16.22 2.75
CA TYR A 128 4.31 -16.32 2.48
C TYR A 128 3.84 -17.77 2.34
N ARG A 129 4.67 -18.66 1.80
CA ARG A 129 4.34 -20.09 1.74
C ARG A 129 4.28 -20.69 3.13
N GLU A 130 5.30 -20.41 3.95
CA GLU A 130 5.40 -20.87 5.34
C GLU A 130 4.15 -20.42 6.14
N LEU A 131 3.76 -19.15 6.02
CA LEU A 131 2.53 -18.66 6.63
C LEU A 131 1.29 -19.46 6.21
N ALA A 132 1.17 -19.77 4.91
CA ALA A 132 0.02 -20.50 4.36
C ALA A 132 0.04 -22.01 4.67
N GLU A 133 1.20 -22.58 4.98
CA GLU A 133 1.37 -23.97 5.40
C GLU A 133 1.00 -24.13 6.87
N ASP A 134 1.35 -23.14 7.70
CA ASP A 134 1.09 -23.14 9.14
C ASP A 134 -0.36 -22.69 9.48
N ASP A 135 -0.92 -21.75 8.73
CA ASP A 135 -2.25 -21.16 8.96
C ASP A 135 -2.98 -20.82 7.65
N ASP A 136 -4.32 -20.78 7.69
CA ASP A 136 -5.10 -20.16 6.61
C ASP A 136 -4.80 -18.65 6.58
N PRO A 137 -4.34 -18.06 5.45
CA PRO A 137 -4.04 -16.63 5.35
C PRO A 137 -5.21 -15.72 5.73
N ARG A 138 -6.47 -16.19 5.62
CA ARG A 138 -7.65 -15.47 6.11
C ARG A 138 -7.71 -15.39 7.62
N VAL A 139 -7.31 -16.47 8.30
CA VAL A 139 -7.26 -16.52 9.77
C VAL A 139 -6.18 -15.57 10.28
N VAL A 140 -5.02 -15.53 9.61
CA VAL A 140 -3.95 -14.58 9.93
C VAL A 140 -4.43 -13.15 9.68
N PHE A 141 -4.97 -12.87 8.48
CA PHE A 141 -5.50 -11.55 8.15
C PHE A 141 -6.49 -11.04 9.19
N ARG A 142 -7.46 -11.87 9.59
CA ARG A 142 -8.44 -11.52 10.63
C ARG A 142 -7.80 -11.14 11.97
N LYS A 143 -6.70 -11.80 12.37
CA LYS A 143 -6.01 -11.56 13.64
C LYS A 143 -5.09 -10.33 13.57
N THR A 144 -4.50 -10.08 12.41
CA THR A 144 -3.48 -9.05 12.21
C THR A 144 -4.08 -7.70 11.80
N VAL A 145 -5.23 -7.69 11.13
CA VAL A 145 -5.77 -6.47 10.52
C VAL A 145 -6.75 -5.75 11.43
N GLU A 146 -6.62 -4.42 11.47
CA GLU A 146 -7.57 -3.48 12.07
C GLU A 146 -7.94 -2.40 11.06
N VAL A 147 -9.21 -1.97 11.06
CA VAL A 147 -9.68 -0.86 10.21
C VAL A 147 -9.76 0.40 11.04
N ALA A 148 -9.21 1.50 10.54
CA ALA A 148 -9.25 2.78 11.22
C ALA A 148 -9.67 3.89 10.25
N GLN A 149 -10.64 4.71 10.68
CA GLN A 149 -11.06 5.86 9.90
C GLN A 149 -10.02 6.98 9.98
N GLY A 150 -9.64 7.52 8.83
CA GLY A 150 -8.86 8.74 8.77
C GLY A 150 -8.40 9.11 7.37
N ASP A 151 -7.64 10.19 7.28
CA ASP A 151 -7.29 10.81 6.01
C ASP A 151 -5.77 10.96 5.89
N LEU A 152 -5.23 10.78 4.68
CA LEU A 152 -3.79 10.89 4.35
C LEU A 152 -3.17 12.17 4.94
N PHE A 153 -3.86 13.30 4.81
CA PHE A 153 -3.37 14.61 5.27
C PHE A 153 -3.41 14.76 6.79
N SER A 154 -4.15 13.87 7.46
CA SER A 154 -4.32 13.82 8.90
C SER A 154 -3.29 12.91 9.60
N LEU A 155 -2.39 12.27 8.86
CA LEU A 155 -1.31 11.42 9.41
C LEU A 155 -0.22 12.19 10.16
N ASP A 156 -0.20 13.51 10.07
CA ASP A 156 0.77 14.37 10.75
C ASP A 156 0.84 14.17 12.27
N ARG A 157 -0.27 13.75 12.89
CA ARG A 157 -0.37 13.39 14.32
C ARG A 157 0.27 12.06 14.70
N PHE A 158 0.69 11.25 13.73
CA PHE A 158 1.17 9.86 13.94
C PHE A 158 2.61 9.65 13.47
N ARG A 159 3.47 10.65 13.65
CA ARG A 159 4.87 10.59 13.19
C ARG A 159 5.62 9.39 13.76
N GLY A 160 6.29 8.65 12.88
CA GLY A 160 7.17 7.55 13.25
C GLY A 160 6.48 6.35 13.91
N ARG A 161 5.17 6.17 13.72
CA ARG A 161 4.37 5.17 14.43
C ARG A 161 4.43 3.78 13.81
N TRP A 162 4.58 3.67 12.48
CA TRP A 162 4.50 2.40 11.77
C TRP A 162 5.84 1.94 11.22
N SER A 163 6.17 0.67 11.41
CA SER A 163 7.44 0.04 11.03
C SER A 163 7.46 -0.51 9.61
N LEU A 164 6.32 -0.51 8.91
CA LEU A 164 6.14 -0.95 7.53
C LEU A 164 4.95 -0.16 6.96
N GLY A 165 4.96 0.18 5.66
CA GLY A 165 3.80 0.86 5.11
C GLY A 165 3.57 0.73 3.61
N THR A 166 2.30 0.79 3.23
CA THR A 166 1.82 0.86 1.86
C THR A 166 0.92 2.07 1.63
N MET A 167 0.93 2.62 0.41
CA MET A 167 -0.01 3.66 -0.05
C MET A 167 -0.24 3.52 -1.55
N PHE A 168 -1.39 2.98 -1.97
CA PHE A 168 -1.62 2.57 -3.35
C PHE A 168 -2.74 3.41 -4.00
N PHE A 169 -2.36 4.23 -4.98
CA PHE A 169 -3.25 5.07 -5.78
C PHE A 169 -4.00 6.16 -5.01
N VAL A 170 -3.36 6.70 -3.96
CA VAL A 170 -3.99 7.59 -2.97
C VAL A 170 -3.55 9.04 -3.11
N ALA A 171 -2.25 9.32 -3.02
CA ALA A 171 -1.75 10.69 -2.91
C ALA A 171 -2.13 11.54 -4.13
N GLU A 172 -2.04 10.98 -5.34
CA GLU A 172 -2.44 11.61 -6.58
C GLU A 172 -3.97 11.70 -6.73
N SER A 173 -4.70 10.67 -6.29
CA SER A 173 -6.17 10.62 -6.34
C SER A 173 -6.83 11.58 -5.35
N MET A 174 -6.17 11.90 -4.24
CA MET A 174 -6.69 12.82 -3.21
C MET A 174 -6.27 14.27 -3.42
N SER A 175 -5.49 14.55 -4.47
CA SER A 175 -4.88 15.86 -4.71
C SER A 175 -5.41 16.49 -5.99
N THR A 176 -5.53 17.82 -6.01
CA THR A 176 -5.85 18.60 -7.22
C THR A 176 -4.67 19.47 -7.67
N SER A 177 -3.52 19.39 -6.98
CA SER A 177 -2.29 20.09 -7.34
C SER A 177 -1.04 19.33 -6.87
N HIS A 178 0.11 19.59 -7.50
CA HIS A 178 1.38 18.95 -7.13
C HIS A 178 1.78 19.21 -5.68
N ARG A 179 1.51 20.41 -5.16
CA ARG A 179 1.80 20.75 -3.75
C ARG A 179 1.01 19.86 -2.78
N GLU A 180 -0.25 19.56 -3.09
CA GLU A 180 -1.06 18.65 -2.29
C GLU A 180 -0.54 17.21 -2.39
N PHE A 181 -0.17 16.78 -3.60
CA PHE A 181 0.45 15.48 -3.82
C PHE A 181 1.74 15.31 -3.01
N GLU A 182 2.66 16.28 -3.08
CA GLU A 182 3.91 16.30 -2.30
C GLU A 182 3.63 16.27 -0.80
N THR A 183 2.63 17.03 -0.35
CA THR A 183 2.20 17.01 1.06
C THR A 183 1.70 15.63 1.45
N GLY A 184 0.91 14.97 0.61
CA GLY A 184 0.43 13.60 0.84
C GLY A 184 1.59 12.61 0.99
N VAL A 185 2.53 12.63 0.05
CA VAL A 185 3.75 11.79 0.09
C VAL A 185 4.58 12.06 1.36
N GLU A 186 4.76 13.33 1.72
CA GLU A 186 5.42 13.72 2.97
C GLU A 186 4.70 13.11 4.20
N ARG A 187 3.37 13.23 4.27
CA ARG A 187 2.59 12.75 5.41
C ARG A 187 2.68 11.24 5.56
N PHE A 188 2.58 10.50 4.46
CA PHE A 188 2.79 9.05 4.45
C PHE A 188 4.18 8.68 4.99
N LEU A 189 5.25 9.22 4.40
CA LEU A 189 6.60 8.85 4.80
C LEU A 189 6.94 9.28 6.24
N ARG A 190 6.41 10.41 6.71
CA ARG A 190 6.62 10.84 8.10
C ARG A 190 5.85 10.00 9.12
N ALA A 191 4.76 9.36 8.73
CA ALA A 191 4.04 8.43 9.58
C ALA A 191 4.87 7.16 9.86
N LEU A 192 5.76 6.80 8.94
CA LEU A 192 6.64 5.64 9.08
C LEU A 192 7.83 5.94 10.02
N ALA A 193 8.19 4.93 10.81
CA ALA A 193 9.37 4.92 11.64
C ALA A 193 10.64 5.07 10.79
N PRO A 194 11.71 5.70 11.31
CA PRO A 194 12.99 5.77 10.61
C PRO A 194 13.48 4.38 10.18
N GLY A 195 13.92 4.23 8.93
CA GLY A 195 14.39 2.95 8.37
C GLY A 195 13.29 1.96 7.96
N ALA A 196 12.01 2.27 8.22
CA ALA A 196 10.88 1.42 7.82
C ALA A 196 10.83 1.26 6.28
N PRO A 197 10.66 0.04 5.76
CA PRO A 197 10.45 -0.17 4.34
C PRO A 197 9.03 0.26 3.96
N PHE A 198 8.87 0.72 2.73
CA PHE A 198 7.57 1.08 2.18
C PHE A 198 7.45 0.66 0.72
N ALA A 199 6.20 0.53 0.28
CA ALA A 199 5.84 0.50 -1.13
C ALA A 199 4.69 1.49 -1.40
N ALA A 200 4.77 2.25 -2.48
CA ALA A 200 3.70 3.16 -2.89
C ALA A 200 3.42 3.02 -4.39
N ALA A 201 2.15 2.98 -4.78
CA ALA A 201 1.75 2.89 -6.19
C ALA A 201 1.01 4.16 -6.61
N PHE A 202 1.21 4.57 -7.86
CA PHE A 202 0.67 5.81 -8.41
C PHE A 202 0.15 5.60 -9.84
N MET A 203 -0.90 6.34 -10.21
CA MET A 203 -1.44 6.41 -11.57
C MET A 203 -0.73 7.50 -12.38
N GLU A 204 0.21 7.11 -13.26
CA GLU A 204 0.99 8.04 -14.07
C GLU A 204 0.11 8.76 -15.11
N GLY A 205 0.20 10.09 -15.13
CA GLY A 205 -0.53 10.94 -16.07
C GLY A 205 -2.03 11.10 -15.81
N SER A 206 -2.58 10.48 -14.74
CA SER A 206 -4.03 10.44 -14.49
C SER A 206 -4.63 11.80 -14.18
N GLN A 207 -5.73 12.15 -14.84
CA GLN A 207 -6.52 13.37 -14.58
C GLN A 207 -7.78 13.10 -13.73
N GLY A 208 -7.99 11.85 -13.30
CA GLY A 208 -9.16 11.43 -12.53
C GLY A 208 -9.81 10.17 -13.08
N TYR A 209 -10.82 9.63 -12.39
CA TYR A 209 -11.52 8.40 -12.79
C TYR A 209 -13.00 8.44 -12.43
N LYS A 210 -13.77 7.49 -13.00
CA LYS A 210 -15.19 7.34 -12.71
C LYS A 210 -15.45 6.08 -11.92
N VAL A 211 -16.36 6.17 -10.95
CA VAL A 211 -16.94 5.02 -10.25
C VAL A 211 -18.45 5.14 -10.37
N GLY A 212 -19.07 4.20 -11.09
CA GLY A 212 -20.43 4.38 -11.59
C GLY A 212 -20.56 5.68 -12.39
N GLU A 213 -21.53 6.52 -12.02
CA GLU A 213 -21.81 7.81 -12.68
C GLU A 213 -20.97 8.99 -12.14
N ARG A 214 -20.13 8.77 -11.11
CA ARG A 214 -19.43 9.85 -10.39
C ARG A 214 -17.99 9.99 -10.88
N PHE A 215 -17.51 11.23 -11.01
CA PHE A 215 -16.12 11.55 -11.36
C PHE A 215 -15.33 12.02 -10.15
N PHE A 216 -14.10 11.52 -10.02
CA PHE A 216 -13.14 11.89 -8.99
C PHE A 216 -11.89 12.47 -9.69
N PRO A 217 -11.54 13.75 -9.47
CA PRO A 217 -10.35 14.34 -10.08
C PRO A 217 -9.06 13.74 -9.49
N ALA A 218 -7.96 13.80 -10.24
CA ALA A 218 -6.64 13.41 -9.74
C ALA A 218 -5.58 14.40 -10.20
N CYS A 219 -4.50 14.49 -9.43
CA CYS A 219 -3.30 15.21 -9.82
C CYS A 219 -2.48 14.34 -10.77
N SER A 220 -2.31 14.78 -12.02
CA SER A 220 -1.42 14.12 -12.96
C SER A 220 0.02 14.20 -12.45
N VAL A 221 0.68 13.06 -12.29
CA VAL A 221 2.08 12.96 -11.83
C VAL A 221 2.88 12.05 -12.74
N THR A 222 4.18 12.31 -12.82
CA THR A 222 5.18 11.55 -13.59
C THR A 222 6.16 10.82 -12.68
N GLY A 223 6.88 9.83 -13.20
CA GLY A 223 7.96 9.19 -12.44
C GLY A 223 9.03 10.14 -11.89
N THR A 224 9.32 11.24 -12.60
CA THR A 224 10.26 12.28 -12.13
C THR A 224 9.73 13.01 -10.91
N GLU A 225 8.46 13.41 -10.93
CA GLU A 225 7.82 14.12 -9.81
C GLU A 225 7.64 13.21 -8.60
N ILE A 226 7.32 11.93 -8.82
CA ILE A 226 7.27 10.91 -7.76
C ILE A 226 8.63 10.77 -7.09
N ARG A 227 9.72 10.64 -7.86
CA ARG A 227 11.09 10.60 -7.28
C ARG A 227 11.41 11.86 -6.49
N ALA A 228 11.09 13.03 -7.03
CA ALA A 228 11.36 14.31 -6.38
C ALA A 228 10.59 14.44 -5.04
N ALA A 229 9.34 13.98 -4.98
CA ALA A 229 8.53 13.99 -3.76
C ALA A 229 9.02 13.00 -2.69
N LEU A 230 9.58 11.85 -3.09
CA LEU A 230 10.12 10.84 -2.18
C LEU A 230 11.50 11.21 -1.62
N ALA A 231 12.36 11.83 -2.43
CA ALA A 231 13.78 12.05 -2.13
C ALA A 231 14.09 12.74 -0.78
N PRO A 232 13.32 13.74 -0.29
CA PRO A 232 13.62 14.38 0.99
C PRO A 232 13.41 13.45 2.21
N TYR A 233 12.68 12.36 2.03
CA TYR A 233 12.17 11.54 3.12
C TYR A 233 12.60 10.08 3.03
N ALA A 234 13.05 9.60 1.88
CA ALA A 234 13.45 8.22 1.67
C ALA A 234 14.95 8.09 1.38
N GLU A 235 15.49 6.91 1.68
CA GLU A 235 16.89 6.57 1.44
C GLU A 235 17.22 6.64 -0.06
N GLU A 236 18.50 6.74 -0.41
CA GLU A 236 18.93 6.92 -1.81
C GLU A 236 18.59 5.71 -2.72
N ASP A 237 18.31 4.54 -2.15
CA ASP A 237 18.04 3.29 -2.86
C ASP A 237 16.57 3.10 -3.27
N VAL A 238 15.75 4.14 -3.24
CA VAL A 238 14.37 4.08 -3.73
C VAL A 238 14.33 3.71 -5.22
N THR A 239 13.68 2.59 -5.49
CA THR A 239 13.36 2.14 -6.84
C THR A 239 11.99 2.70 -7.24
N VAL A 240 11.91 3.31 -8.42
CA VAL A 240 10.65 3.76 -9.01
C VAL A 240 10.53 3.10 -10.37
N THR A 241 9.56 2.20 -10.50
CA THR A 241 9.43 1.27 -11.63
C THR A 241 8.11 1.52 -12.36
N PRO A 242 8.17 1.93 -13.63
CA PRO A 242 7.00 1.92 -14.50
C PRO A 242 6.53 0.49 -14.75
N ILE A 243 5.26 0.23 -14.48
CA ILE A 243 4.61 -1.06 -14.72
C ILE A 243 4.13 -1.16 -16.17
N GLY A 244 3.94 0.00 -16.82
CA GLY A 244 3.41 0.10 -18.18
C GLY A 244 2.02 -0.53 -18.31
N MET A 245 1.46 -0.49 -19.50
CA MET A 245 0.25 -1.24 -19.85
C MET A 245 0.60 -2.23 -20.96
N PRO A 246 0.36 -3.54 -20.81
CA PRO A 246 0.35 -4.45 -21.95
C PRO A 246 -0.78 -4.00 -22.90
N GLY A 247 -0.41 -3.43 -24.06
CA GLY A 247 -1.37 -2.96 -25.08
C GLY A 247 -1.58 -1.45 -25.21
N GLY A 248 -0.84 -0.61 -24.46
CA GLY A 248 -0.93 0.86 -24.55
C GLY A 248 -1.95 1.50 -23.60
N ALA A 249 -2.06 2.83 -23.63
CA ALA A 249 -2.88 3.61 -22.72
C ALA A 249 -4.36 3.16 -22.72
N LEU A 250 -4.92 2.85 -21.54
CA LEU A 250 -6.34 2.48 -21.37
C LEU A 250 -7.31 3.57 -21.86
N ARG A 251 -6.85 4.83 -21.87
CA ARG A 251 -7.58 6.03 -22.33
C ARG A 251 -6.62 7.22 -22.53
N PRO A 252 -7.00 8.26 -23.29
CA PRO A 252 -6.22 9.51 -23.38
C PRO A 252 -5.98 10.12 -21.98
N GLY A 253 -4.75 10.53 -21.69
CA GLY A 253 -4.39 11.08 -20.36
C GLY A 253 -4.21 10.02 -19.27
N TYR A 254 -3.79 8.80 -19.63
CA TYR A 254 -3.38 7.77 -18.69
C TYR A 254 -2.17 7.03 -19.28
N GLU A 255 -1.00 7.23 -18.67
CA GLU A 255 0.28 6.75 -19.21
C GLU A 255 0.68 5.39 -18.63
N GLY A 256 0.16 5.05 -17.45
CA GLY A 256 0.29 3.74 -16.84
C GLY A 256 0.28 3.81 -15.31
N MET A 257 0.93 2.83 -14.68
CA MET A 257 1.15 2.80 -13.24
C MET A 257 2.63 2.81 -12.92
N ILE A 258 2.95 3.36 -11.76
CA ILE A 258 4.29 3.37 -11.19
C ILE A 258 4.23 2.74 -9.80
N VAL A 259 5.20 1.90 -9.50
CA VAL A 259 5.49 1.44 -8.13
C VAL A 259 6.80 2.02 -7.66
N ALA A 260 6.80 2.61 -6.48
CA ALA A 260 7.96 3.02 -5.75
C ALA A 260 8.18 2.09 -4.54
N CYS A 261 9.34 1.43 -4.47
CA CYS A 261 9.75 0.61 -3.34
C CYS A 261 11.01 1.22 -2.72
N GLY A 262 11.01 1.43 -1.41
CA GLY A 262 12.13 2.06 -0.73
C GLY A 262 12.08 1.94 0.79
N ARG A 263 12.90 2.76 1.46
CA ARG A 263 12.98 2.85 2.91
C ARG A 263 12.89 4.30 3.36
N ARG A 264 12.20 4.54 4.47
CA ARG A 264 12.19 5.83 5.16
C ARG A 264 13.59 6.17 5.65
N ASN A 265 14.06 7.41 5.48
CA ASN A 265 15.38 7.82 5.99
C ASN A 265 15.55 7.43 7.45
N SER A 266 16.68 6.80 7.74
CA SER A 266 17.16 6.54 9.08
C SER A 266 17.42 7.87 9.79
N VAL A 267 17.30 7.91 11.12
CA VAL A 267 17.77 9.09 11.88
C VAL A 267 19.28 9.15 11.70
N ARG A 268 19.78 10.27 11.16
CA ARG A 268 21.21 10.59 11.19
C ARG A 268 21.63 11.03 12.59
#